data_AF-A0A7S0CBV7-F1
#
_entry.id   AF-A0A7S0CBV7-F1
#
_cell.length_a   1.000
_cell.length_b   1.000
_cell.length_c   1.000
_cell.angle_alpha   90.00
_cell.angle_beta   90.00
_cell.angle_gamma   90.00
#
_symmetry.space_group_name_H-M   'P 1'
#
loop_
_entity.id
_entity.type
_entity.pdbx_description
1 polymer ?
#
loop_
_entity_poly.entity_id
_entity_poly.type
_entity_poly.pdbx_seq_one_letter_code
_entity_poly.pdbx_strand_id
1 'polypeptide(L)'
;DESQVTDTSKFGPYSKDAMALFDYRTDHFPPDSPELKHAIKNPTFMYAMPLSTNTVFFEETSLVARPAISFQDCKTRCFTRLAHLGIDVSKVTEEEFCYIPMGGPLPAPGQRIVGFGGAAAMVHPSTGYHLCRM
;
A
#
# COMPACT_ATOMS: atom_id res chain seq x y z
N ASP A 1 -10.37 4.90 -21.53
CA ASP A 1 -10.63 4.22 -22.81
C ASP A 1 -9.45 3.28 -23.04
N GLU A 2 -9.69 1.97 -23.18
CA GLU A 2 -8.63 0.97 -23.38
C GLU A 2 -8.37 0.67 -24.87
N SER A 3 -8.96 1.45 -25.78
CA SER A 3 -8.89 1.23 -27.24
C SER A 3 -7.48 1.13 -27.83
N GLN A 4 -6.46 1.61 -27.12
CA GLN A 4 -5.05 1.60 -27.53
C GLN A 4 -4.17 0.63 -26.70
N VAL A 5 -4.76 -0.13 -25.77
CA VAL A 5 -4.01 -1.03 -24.88
C VAL A 5 -3.79 -2.38 -25.57
N THR A 6 -2.52 -2.79 -25.68
CA THR A 6 -2.10 -4.02 -26.36
C THR A 6 -2.37 -5.30 -25.56
N ASP A 7 -2.45 -5.21 -24.24
CA ASP A 7 -2.80 -6.31 -23.33
C ASP A 7 -3.87 -5.86 -22.33
N THR A 8 -5.13 -6.21 -22.59
CA THR A 8 -6.27 -5.84 -21.74
C THR A 8 -6.39 -6.70 -20.49
N SER A 9 -5.50 -7.69 -20.29
CA SER A 9 -5.49 -8.55 -19.09
C SER A 9 -4.80 -7.91 -17.88
N LYS A 10 -4.23 -6.70 -18.06
CA LYS A 10 -3.43 -6.02 -17.02
C LYS A 10 -3.71 -4.52 -16.92
N PHE A 11 -3.30 -3.93 -15.80
CA PHE A 11 -3.12 -2.49 -15.60
C PHE A 11 -1.63 -2.21 -15.37
N GLY A 12 -0.93 -1.71 -16.40
CA GLY A 12 0.53 -1.66 -16.37
C GLY A 12 1.11 -3.07 -16.12
N PRO A 13 1.89 -3.29 -15.04
CA PRO A 13 2.42 -4.62 -14.70
C PRO A 13 1.43 -5.51 -13.92
N TYR A 14 0.29 -4.99 -13.44
CA TYR A 14 -0.59 -5.69 -12.49
C TYR A 14 -1.69 -6.49 -13.22
N SER A 15 -1.94 -7.73 -12.79
CA SER A 15 -3.02 -8.57 -13.33
C SER A 15 -4.41 -8.00 -13.02
N LYS A 16 -5.38 -8.15 -13.92
CA LYS A 16 -6.80 -7.85 -13.64
C LYS A 16 -7.51 -8.93 -12.81
N ASP A 17 -6.94 -10.13 -12.73
CA ASP A 17 -7.55 -11.29 -12.06
C ASP A 17 -6.99 -11.58 -10.66
N ALA A 18 -5.94 -10.83 -10.26
CA ALA A 18 -5.28 -11.06 -8.98
C ALA A 18 -4.79 -9.75 -8.36
N MET A 19 -4.89 -9.68 -7.03
CA MET A 19 -4.29 -8.60 -6.25
C MET A 19 -2.77 -8.75 -6.23
N ALA A 20 -2.05 -7.66 -6.50
CA ALA A 20 -0.63 -7.56 -6.23
C ALA A 20 -0.41 -7.10 -4.79
N LEU A 21 0.44 -7.85 -4.07
CA LEU A 21 0.81 -7.56 -2.68
C LEU A 21 2.29 -7.20 -2.59
N PHE A 22 2.61 -6.21 -1.76
CA PHE A 22 3.98 -5.88 -1.34
C PHE A 22 4.92 -5.56 -2.51
N ASP A 23 4.48 -4.74 -3.47
CA ASP A 23 5.37 -4.28 -4.53
C ASP A 23 6.33 -3.20 -4.01
N TYR A 24 7.53 -3.63 -3.61
CA TYR A 24 8.60 -2.78 -3.05
C TYR A 24 9.53 -2.16 -4.10
N ARG A 25 9.24 -2.29 -5.40
CA ARG A 25 10.13 -1.77 -6.46
C ARG A 25 10.29 -0.25 -6.35
N THR A 26 11.51 0.23 -6.57
CA THR A 26 11.90 1.66 -6.47
C THR A 26 12.47 2.24 -7.76
N ASP A 27 12.32 1.51 -8.88
CA ASP A 27 12.74 1.87 -10.23
C ASP A 27 12.07 3.14 -10.80
N HIS A 28 10.95 3.54 -10.21
CA HIS A 28 10.28 4.81 -10.49
C HIS A 28 11.04 6.05 -9.97
N PHE A 29 12.10 5.88 -9.18
CA PHE A 29 12.98 6.98 -8.79
C PHE A 29 14.26 7.00 -9.64
N PRO A 30 14.72 8.20 -10.08
CA PRO A 30 15.98 8.29 -10.81
C PRO A 30 17.17 7.78 -9.99
N PRO A 31 18.17 7.14 -10.62
CA PRO A 31 19.41 6.76 -9.96
C PRO A 31 20.07 7.94 -9.24
N ASP A 32 20.67 7.70 -8.08
CA ASP A 32 21.38 8.67 -7.23
C ASP A 32 20.58 9.89 -6.72
N SER A 33 19.27 9.91 -6.98
CA SER A 33 18.38 10.99 -6.59
C SER A 33 18.15 11.05 -5.06
N PRO A 34 17.88 12.25 -4.50
CA PRO A 34 17.44 12.39 -3.12
C PRO A 34 16.21 11.53 -2.79
N GLU A 35 15.29 11.38 -3.74
CA GLU A 35 14.06 10.61 -3.63
C GLU A 35 14.36 9.12 -3.47
N LEU A 36 15.25 8.56 -4.29
CA LEU A 36 15.67 7.17 -4.16
C LEU A 36 16.35 6.91 -2.81
N LYS A 37 17.24 7.81 -2.37
CA LYS A 37 17.88 7.71 -1.04
C LYS A 37 16.85 7.72 0.08
N HIS A 38 15.82 8.57 -0.04
CA HIS A 38 14.73 8.65 0.91
C HIS A 38 13.83 7.40 0.89
N ALA A 39 13.55 6.84 -0.29
CA ALA A 39 12.77 5.61 -0.46
C ALA A 39 13.50 4.38 0.11
N ILE A 40 14.82 4.29 -0.07
CA ILE A 40 15.65 3.23 0.53
C ILE A 40 15.64 3.34 2.06
N LYS A 41 15.75 4.56 2.60
CA LYS A 41 15.75 4.79 4.05
C LYS A 41 14.39 4.50 4.68
N ASN A 42 13.31 4.86 4.00
CA ASN A 42 11.94 4.71 4.47
C ASN A 42 11.11 4.00 3.40
N PRO A 43 11.18 2.66 3.33
CA PRO A 43 10.54 1.89 2.27
C PRO A 43 9.02 1.93 2.38
N THR A 44 8.37 2.05 1.23
CA THR A 44 6.94 1.85 1.04
C THR A 44 6.72 0.78 -0.03
N PHE A 45 5.50 0.25 -0.11
CA PHE A 45 5.10 -0.71 -1.13
C PHE A 45 3.71 -0.40 -1.68
N MET A 46 3.40 -0.91 -2.88
CA MET A 46 2.05 -0.85 -3.46
C MET A 46 1.26 -2.12 -3.12
N TYR A 47 -0.01 -1.94 -2.80
CA TYR A 47 -1.05 -2.91 -3.13
C TYR A 47 -1.83 -2.43 -4.35
N ALA A 48 -2.08 -3.33 -5.31
CA ALA A 48 -2.93 -3.07 -6.46
C ALA A 48 -4.03 -4.13 -6.52
N MET A 49 -5.27 -3.72 -6.30
CA MET A 49 -6.43 -4.60 -6.26
C MET A 49 -7.42 -4.22 -7.35
N PRO A 50 -7.55 -5.02 -8.42
CA PRO A 50 -8.62 -4.85 -9.40
C PRO A 50 -9.99 -4.95 -8.72
N LEU A 51 -10.84 -3.95 -8.95
CA LEU A 51 -12.24 -3.93 -8.48
C LEU A 51 -13.22 -4.20 -9.62
N SER A 52 -12.89 -3.71 -10.82
CA SER A 52 -13.65 -3.91 -12.05
C SER A 52 -12.73 -3.79 -13.27
N THR A 53 -13.29 -3.89 -14.48
CA THR A 53 -12.55 -3.82 -15.74
C THR A 53 -11.60 -2.63 -15.85
N ASN A 54 -11.99 -1.44 -15.34
CA ASN A 54 -11.22 -0.20 -15.39
C ASN A 54 -11.17 0.52 -14.03
N THR A 55 -11.41 -0.20 -12.94
CA THR A 55 -11.35 0.37 -11.58
C THR A 55 -10.40 -0.46 -10.75
N VAL A 56 -9.41 0.20 -10.17
CA VAL A 56 -8.35 -0.42 -9.38
C VAL A 56 -8.20 0.37 -8.11
N PHE A 57 -8.07 -0.33 -7.01
CA PHE A 57 -7.64 0.25 -5.74
C PHE A 57 -6.11 0.17 -5.66
N PHE A 58 -5.47 1.33 -5.52
CA PHE A 58 -4.03 1.46 -5.32
C PHE A 58 -3.76 2.00 -3.92
N GLU A 59 -2.92 1.31 -3.15
CA GLU A 59 -2.53 1.72 -1.80
C GLU A 59 -1.02 1.75 -1.68
N GLU A 60 -0.47 2.93 -1.40
CA GLU A 60 0.94 3.08 -1.04
C GLU A 60 1.10 3.04 0.48
N THR A 61 1.78 2.01 0.98
CA THR A 61 1.79 1.70 2.41
C THR A 61 3.21 1.74 2.96
N SER A 62 3.36 2.33 4.16
CA SER A 62 4.55 2.23 4.99
C SER A 62 4.29 1.25 6.13
N LEU A 63 5.10 0.19 6.25
CA LEU A 63 4.85 -0.89 7.21
C LEU A 63 5.06 -0.48 8.69
N VAL A 64 6.31 -0.18 9.07
CA VAL A 64 6.71 0.01 10.48
C VAL A 64 7.68 1.19 10.66
N ALA A 65 7.73 2.13 9.71
CA ALA A 65 8.63 3.28 9.77
C ALA A 65 8.47 4.05 11.10
N ARG A 66 9.60 4.48 11.66
CA ARG A 66 9.66 5.33 12.86
C ARG A 66 10.58 6.53 12.60
N PRO A 67 10.05 7.76 12.55
CA PRO A 67 8.64 8.14 12.64
C PRO A 67 7.80 7.62 11.46
N ALA A 68 6.48 7.64 11.59
CA ALA A 68 5.57 7.25 10.50
C ALA A 68 5.77 8.16 9.28
N ILE A 69 5.72 7.57 8.08
CA ILE A 69 5.71 8.33 6.83
C ILE A 69 4.37 9.06 6.72
N SER A 70 4.40 10.30 6.23
CA SER A 70 3.18 11.10 6.09
C SER A 70 2.29 10.55 4.97
N PHE A 71 0.97 10.72 5.10
CA PHE A 71 0.06 10.34 4.03
C PHE A 71 0.33 11.09 2.71
N GLN A 72 0.81 12.34 2.80
CA GLN A 72 1.17 13.14 1.62
C GLN A 72 2.41 12.57 0.91
N ASP A 73 3.38 12.04 1.66
CA ASP A 73 4.53 11.36 1.06
C ASP A 73 4.09 10.06 0.37
N CYS A 74 3.25 9.24 1.03
CA CYS A 74 2.68 8.04 0.41
C CYS A 74 1.91 8.38 -0.87
N LYS A 75 1.05 9.40 -0.83
CA LYS A 75 0.29 9.86 -2.01
C LYS A 75 1.21 10.28 -3.15
N THR A 76 2.23 11.09 -2.85
CA THR A 76 3.21 11.53 -3.85
C THR A 76 3.94 10.35 -4.48
N ARG A 77 4.38 9.38 -3.67
CA ARG A 77 5.06 8.17 -4.14
C ARG A 77 4.14 7.29 -4.99
N CYS A 78 2.87 7.14 -4.58
CA CYS A 78 1.85 6.42 -5.33
C CYS A 78 1.73 6.98 -6.75
N PHE A 79 1.46 8.27 -6.89
CA PHE A 79 1.28 8.89 -8.21
C PHE A 79 2.56 8.89 -9.04
N THR A 80 3.74 9.08 -8.44
CA THR A 80 5.03 8.94 -9.13
C THR A 80 5.21 7.53 -9.69
N ARG A 81 4.86 6.49 -8.91
CA ARG A 81 4.90 5.10 -9.37
C ARG A 81 3.91 4.85 -10.49
N LEU A 82 2.66 5.29 -10.36
CA LEU A 82 1.63 5.10 -11.39
C LEU A 82 2.05 5.75 -12.72
N ALA A 83 2.59 6.98 -12.67
CA ALA A 83 3.12 7.67 -13.85
C ALA A 83 4.28 6.89 -14.50
N HIS A 84 5.22 6.38 -13.70
CA HIS A 84 6.32 5.55 -14.19
C HIS A 84 5.83 4.25 -14.87
N LEU A 85 4.76 3.66 -14.34
CA LEU A 85 4.15 2.45 -14.89
C LEU A 85 3.25 2.71 -16.11
N GLY A 86 3.12 3.97 -16.56
CA GLY A 86 2.25 4.34 -17.66
C GLY A 86 0.75 4.23 -17.33
N ILE A 87 0.39 4.26 -16.04
CA ILE A 87 -1.00 4.19 -15.58
C ILE A 87 -1.53 5.62 -15.44
N ASP A 88 -2.45 5.99 -16.33
CA ASP A 88 -3.12 7.30 -16.30
C ASP A 88 -4.41 7.25 -15.48
N VAL A 89 -4.47 8.05 -14.41
CA VAL A 89 -5.61 8.09 -13.48
C VAL A 89 -6.62 9.14 -13.97
N SER A 90 -7.60 8.66 -14.74
CA SER A 90 -8.66 9.55 -15.27
C SER A 90 -9.59 10.14 -14.20
N LYS A 91 -9.85 9.40 -13.12
CA LYS A 91 -10.73 9.82 -12.03
C LYS A 91 -10.40 9.06 -10.75
N VAL A 92 -10.33 9.78 -9.63
CA VAL A 92 -10.33 9.19 -8.28
C VAL A 92 -11.77 9.17 -7.78
N THR A 93 -12.29 7.99 -7.47
CA THR A 93 -13.66 7.85 -6.92
C THR A 93 -13.68 8.01 -5.41
N GLU A 94 -12.68 7.46 -4.72
CA GLU A 94 -12.56 7.44 -3.26
C GLU A 94 -11.10 7.56 -2.85
N GLU A 95 -10.84 8.13 -1.67
CA GLU A 95 -9.53 8.22 -1.04
C GLU A 95 -9.66 7.86 0.44
N GLU A 96 -8.83 6.94 0.92
CA GLU A 96 -8.82 6.45 2.30
C GLU A 96 -7.46 6.68 2.96
N PHE A 97 -7.48 7.02 4.25
CA PHE A 97 -6.29 7.13 5.09
C PHE A 97 -6.36 6.10 6.21
N CYS A 98 -5.48 5.12 6.17
CA CYS A 98 -5.41 4.07 7.19
C CYS A 98 -4.11 4.19 8.00
N TYR A 99 -4.25 4.16 9.32
CA TYR A 99 -3.12 4.06 10.24
C TYR A 99 -3.39 2.94 11.24
N ILE A 100 -2.54 1.92 11.20
CA ILE A 100 -2.63 0.78 12.12
C ILE A 100 -1.39 0.81 13.03
N PRO A 101 -1.55 1.06 14.33
CA PRO A 101 -0.42 1.06 15.25
C PRO A 101 0.15 -0.35 15.39
N MET A 102 1.41 -0.53 14.99
CA MET A 102 2.15 -1.78 15.15
C MET A 102 2.85 -1.84 16.51
N GLY A 103 2.68 -2.94 17.25
CA GLY A 103 3.39 -3.20 18.51
C GLY A 103 2.85 -2.40 19.69
N GLY A 104 1.54 -2.52 19.96
CA GLY A 104 0.88 -1.93 21.12
C GLY A 104 1.25 -2.62 22.45
N PRO A 105 0.85 -2.03 23.61
CA PRO A 105 1.09 -2.61 24.91
C PRO A 105 0.32 -3.93 25.09
N LEU A 106 0.86 -4.81 25.93
CA LEU A 106 0.16 -6.05 26.30
C LEU A 106 -1.10 -5.74 27.15
N PRO A 107 -2.15 -6.57 27.04
CA PRO A 107 -3.29 -6.60 27.96
C PRO A 107 -2.87 -6.50 29.45
N ALA A 108 -3.57 -5.69 30.24
CA ALA A 108 -3.30 -5.60 31.68
C ALA A 108 -3.75 -6.89 32.39
N PRO A 109 -2.93 -7.50 33.28
CA PRO A 109 -3.24 -8.82 33.88
C PRO A 109 -4.55 -8.91 34.69
N GLY A 110 -5.14 -7.79 35.13
CA GLY A 110 -6.38 -7.76 35.92
C GLY A 110 -7.61 -7.22 35.20
N GLN A 111 -7.52 -6.94 33.90
CA GLN A 111 -8.65 -6.33 33.19
C GLN A 111 -9.77 -7.35 32.92
N ARG A 112 -11.01 -6.97 33.23
CA ARG A 112 -12.20 -7.81 32.98
C ARG A 112 -12.56 -7.91 31.50
N ILE A 113 -12.21 -6.89 30.72
CA ILE A 113 -12.52 -6.77 29.29
C ILE A 113 -11.21 -6.71 28.54
N VAL A 114 -11.04 -7.60 27.56
CA VAL A 114 -9.88 -7.65 26.68
C VAL A 114 -10.33 -7.29 25.28
N GLY A 115 -9.68 -6.31 24.65
CA GLY A 115 -9.92 -5.99 23.24
C GLY A 115 -9.54 -7.16 22.33
N PHE A 116 -10.08 -7.19 21.12
CA PHE A 116 -9.73 -8.19 20.11
C PHE A 116 -9.39 -7.53 18.76
N GLY A 117 -8.58 -8.20 17.94
CA GLY A 117 -8.06 -7.70 16.68
C GLY A 117 -7.28 -6.39 16.78
N GLY A 118 -7.59 -5.44 15.88
CA GLY A 118 -6.94 -4.13 15.85
C GLY A 118 -7.08 -3.34 17.16
N ALA A 119 -8.19 -3.54 17.90
CA ALA A 119 -8.41 -2.90 19.20
C ALA A 119 -7.46 -3.40 20.31
N ALA A 120 -6.75 -4.51 20.08
CA ALA A 120 -5.74 -5.07 20.99
C ALA A 120 -4.36 -5.21 20.33
N ALA A 121 -4.11 -4.49 19.23
CA ALA A 121 -2.85 -4.53 18.49
C ALA A 121 -2.36 -5.96 18.14
N MET A 122 -3.30 -6.89 17.91
CA MET A 122 -2.99 -8.29 17.55
C MET A 122 -2.67 -8.49 16.06
N VAL A 123 -2.30 -7.41 15.39
CA VAL A 123 -1.89 -7.43 13.98
C VAL A 123 -0.46 -7.93 13.89
N HIS A 124 -0.17 -8.83 12.95
CA HIS A 124 1.18 -9.33 12.76
C HIS A 124 2.09 -8.20 12.27
N PRO A 125 3.14 -7.82 13.02
CA PRO A 125 3.87 -6.57 12.78
C PRO A 125 4.68 -6.56 11.46
N SER A 126 4.99 -7.74 10.91
CA SER A 126 5.73 -7.82 9.65
C SER A 126 4.84 -7.81 8.40
N THR A 127 3.53 -8.04 8.54
CA THR A 127 2.63 -8.16 7.40
C THR A 127 1.46 -7.18 7.47
N GLY A 128 1.14 -6.65 8.66
CA GLY A 128 -0.05 -5.83 8.84
C GLY A 128 -1.37 -6.64 8.84
N TYR A 129 -1.31 -7.96 8.79
CA TYR A 129 -2.50 -8.82 8.75
C TYR A 129 -2.84 -9.45 10.11
N HIS A 130 -4.14 -9.58 10.36
CA HIS A 130 -4.69 -10.33 11.50
C HIS A 130 -5.57 -11.51 11.05
N LEU A 131 -5.99 -11.54 9.80
CA LEU A 131 -6.77 -12.64 9.21
C LEU A 131 -5.94 -13.29 8.10
N CYS A 132 -5.91 -14.62 8.10
CA CYS A 132 -5.37 -15.42 7.01
C CYS A 132 -6.54 -16.03 6.24
N ARG A 133 -6.46 -16.09 4.91
CA ARG A 133 -7.44 -16.83 4.09
C ARG A 133 -7.26 -18.33 4.34
N MET A 134 -8.36 -19.05 4.59
CA MET A 134 -8.39 -20.52 4.59
C MET A 134 -8.40 -21.08 3.17
#